data_AF-A0A8J3Q4L5-F1
#
_entry.id   AF-A0A8J3Q4L5-F1
#
_cell.length_a   1.000
_cell.length_b   1.000
_cell.length_c   1.000
_cell.angle_alpha   90.00
_cell.angle_beta   90.00
_cell.angle_gamma   90.00
#
_symmetry.space_group_name_H-M   'P 1'
#
loop_
_entity.id
_entity.type
_entity.pdbx_description
1 polymer ?
#
loop_
_entity_poly.entity_id
_entity_poly.type
_entity_poly.pdbx_seq_one_letter_code
_entity_poly.pdbx_strand_id
1 'polypeptide(L)'
;MTDVALFLEDAGLFSPEIIERLATKERYYAGVNPGDSNVQVGRLLDAVRHHEWLQPMRSGRIGNWASIWSGRSPLLAYNRAATADLGVARPVIHSLTRTETSDLSAGDTVYRPGSVYQSGVLQSLVLTSPLVGWQDLDPRLPRFVPWTWGRIGVGPVNLVHLHGEQTRLHAPVSVLDEGDLFWQHHALVRQWLTRLWDKAADESAGGDITWLFGRGVRRDASICPLRVRRDGSVFVQSADEGVTWEKIGEAELLTDRCLLPYQVVAQADIAETLVRRAPEVTPLLSTRLGKALIGYLGASSPGAAADPYSQPVPFAMLVEWGALNQGGFPPVRPGAFAGKGYQQLTRLTVTALAQANDLPALAYVMLPLAPLILMPSTAKPLDVAWLAPFFHRLGTLPDDATFDEAVAVFQQWDRADAVSGFYRGKFSGKTSVAPHGRGEVAAQTIEQVEVRALTLRQAGLAVATLFNAWSEN
;
A
#
# COMPACT_ATOMS: atom_id res chain seq x y z
N MET A 1 20.82 -12.86 19.66
CA MET A 1 20.06 -12.73 18.41
C MET A 1 19.26 -11.45 18.48
N THR A 2 19.12 -10.74 17.38
CA THR A 2 18.39 -9.46 17.33
C THR A 2 16.90 -9.73 17.33
N ASP A 3 16.10 -8.78 17.83
CA ASP A 3 14.64 -8.96 17.90
C ASP A 3 14.00 -9.24 16.53
N VAL A 4 14.61 -8.75 15.45
CA VAL A 4 14.21 -9.06 14.07
C VAL A 4 14.48 -10.52 13.69
N ALA A 5 15.64 -11.08 14.04
CA ALA A 5 15.92 -12.48 13.76
C ALA A 5 14.95 -13.40 14.51
N LEU A 6 14.60 -13.04 15.76
CA LEU A 6 13.59 -13.74 16.55
C LEU A 6 12.21 -13.68 15.88
N PHE A 7 11.74 -12.50 15.44
CA PHE A 7 10.47 -12.41 14.70
C PHE A 7 10.46 -13.30 13.44
N LEU A 8 11.53 -13.27 12.65
CA LEU A 8 11.60 -14.03 11.41
C LEU A 8 11.66 -15.55 11.65
N GLU A 9 12.28 -15.97 12.76
CA GLU A 9 12.33 -17.38 13.21
C GLU A 9 10.98 -17.81 13.83
N ASP A 10 10.43 -17.01 14.74
CA ASP A 10 9.14 -17.25 15.42
C ASP A 10 8.00 -17.34 14.40
N ALA A 11 8.01 -16.48 13.38
CA ALA A 11 7.06 -16.50 12.29
C ALA A 11 7.40 -17.51 11.18
N GLY A 12 8.57 -18.16 11.21
CA GLY A 12 8.98 -19.18 10.22
C GLY A 12 9.18 -18.62 8.80
N LEU A 13 9.62 -17.37 8.68
CA LEU A 13 9.62 -16.60 7.43
C LEU A 13 10.95 -16.60 6.67
N PHE A 14 12.08 -16.88 7.33
CA PHE A 14 13.41 -16.84 6.74
C PHE A 14 14.26 -18.07 7.07
N SER A 15 15.20 -18.39 6.18
CA SER A 15 16.33 -19.26 6.51
C SER A 15 17.45 -18.46 7.20
N PRO A 16 18.22 -19.09 8.11
CA PRO A 16 19.40 -18.45 8.73
C PRO A 16 20.40 -17.88 7.72
N GLU A 17 20.56 -18.53 6.57
CA GLU A 17 21.46 -18.09 5.49
C GLU A 17 21.07 -16.71 4.93
N ILE A 18 19.77 -16.44 4.71
CA ILE A 18 19.35 -15.14 4.19
C ILE A 18 19.60 -14.04 5.22
N ILE A 19 19.36 -14.32 6.50
CA ILE A 19 19.60 -13.39 7.60
C ILE A 19 21.09 -13.03 7.65
N GLU A 20 21.97 -14.02 7.59
CA GLU A 20 23.42 -13.82 7.58
C GLU A 20 23.88 -12.97 6.39
N ARG A 21 23.40 -13.27 5.19
CA ARG A 21 23.79 -12.53 3.97
C ARG A 21 23.29 -11.08 3.94
N LEU A 22 22.14 -10.80 4.56
CA LEU A 22 21.68 -9.43 4.76
C LEU A 22 22.55 -8.73 5.81
N ALA A 23 22.88 -9.43 6.89
CA ALA A 23 23.66 -8.90 7.99
C ALA A 23 25.09 -8.51 7.60
N THR A 24 25.72 -9.29 6.72
CA THR A 24 27.08 -9.05 6.22
C THR A 24 27.13 -8.11 5.01
N LYS A 25 25.97 -7.58 4.55
CA LYS A 25 25.83 -6.81 3.30
C LYS A 25 26.31 -7.55 2.04
N GLU A 26 26.46 -8.89 2.06
CA GLU A 26 26.64 -9.69 0.85
C GLU A 26 25.43 -9.57 -0.09
N ARG A 27 24.26 -9.25 0.48
CA ARG A 27 23.03 -8.95 -0.25
C ARG A 27 22.36 -7.72 0.36
N TYR A 28 22.11 -6.69 -0.45
CA TYR A 28 21.44 -5.45 0.01
C TYR A 28 19.92 -5.54 0.11
N TYR A 29 19.29 -6.57 -0.46
CA TYR A 29 17.82 -6.67 -0.50
C TYR A 29 17.32 -8.11 -0.51
N ALA A 30 16.35 -8.41 0.36
CA ALA A 30 15.54 -9.62 0.29
C ALA A 30 14.04 -9.26 0.33
N GLY A 31 13.30 -9.71 -0.68
CA GLY A 31 11.85 -9.67 -0.67
C GLY A 31 11.28 -11.03 -0.28
N VAL A 32 10.37 -11.06 0.69
CA VAL A 32 9.75 -12.29 1.20
C VAL A 32 8.23 -12.16 1.14
N ASN A 33 7.57 -13.16 0.55
CA ASN A 33 6.12 -13.32 0.60
C ASN A 33 5.83 -14.73 1.14
N PRO A 34 5.38 -14.88 2.39
CA PRO A 34 5.16 -16.19 3.00
C PRO A 34 3.80 -16.78 2.67
N GLY A 35 3.04 -16.22 1.73
CA GLY A 35 1.66 -16.64 1.50
C GLY A 35 1.49 -18.08 1.00
N ASP A 36 2.56 -18.73 0.54
CA ASP A 36 2.56 -20.15 0.17
C ASP A 36 3.15 -21.08 1.26
N SER A 37 3.38 -20.54 2.46
CA SER A 37 3.96 -21.31 3.56
C SER A 37 2.91 -22.06 4.38
N ASN A 38 3.36 -23.10 5.09
CA ASN A 38 2.56 -23.87 6.04
C ASN A 38 2.53 -23.22 7.44
N VAL A 39 2.92 -21.94 7.54
CA VAL A 39 2.82 -21.19 8.80
C VAL A 39 1.35 -20.98 9.12
N GLN A 40 0.95 -21.32 10.34
CA GLN A 40 -0.42 -21.09 10.82
C GLN A 40 -0.71 -19.58 10.94
N VAL A 41 -1.91 -19.18 10.54
CA VAL A 41 -2.39 -17.79 10.65
C VAL A 41 -2.32 -17.31 12.08
N GLY A 42 -2.80 -18.11 13.04
CA GLY A 42 -2.77 -17.77 14.47
C GLY A 42 -1.34 -17.53 14.98
N ARG A 43 -0.39 -18.40 14.59
CA ARG A 43 1.03 -18.25 14.95
C ARG A 43 1.62 -16.95 14.43
N LEU A 44 1.33 -16.58 13.17
CA LEU A 44 1.79 -15.31 12.60
C LEU A 44 1.20 -14.10 13.35
N LEU A 45 -0.11 -14.12 13.64
CA LEU A 45 -0.76 -13.02 14.35
C LEU A 45 -0.22 -12.87 15.77
N ASP A 46 0.03 -13.98 16.46
CA ASP A 46 0.58 -13.98 17.81
C ASP A 46 2.03 -13.49 17.81
N ALA A 47 2.84 -13.88 16.82
CA ALA A 47 4.21 -13.36 16.65
C ALA A 47 4.20 -11.84 16.45
N VAL A 48 3.33 -11.31 15.58
CA VAL A 48 3.21 -9.84 15.38
C VAL A 48 2.83 -9.14 16.70
N ARG A 49 1.92 -9.71 17.48
CA ARG A 49 1.49 -9.15 18.78
C ARG A 49 2.56 -9.25 19.86
N HIS A 50 3.42 -10.27 19.80
CA HIS A 50 4.47 -10.49 20.79
C HIS A 50 5.60 -9.47 20.68
N HIS A 51 5.90 -8.99 19.47
CA HIS A 51 6.96 -8.02 19.23
C HIS A 51 6.43 -6.59 19.22
N GLU A 52 6.34 -5.95 20.40
CA GLU A 52 5.79 -4.59 20.55
C GLU A 52 6.49 -3.52 19.69
N TRP A 53 7.77 -3.72 19.38
CA TRP A 53 8.55 -2.83 18.50
C TRP A 53 8.15 -2.96 17.03
N LEU A 54 7.44 -4.01 16.64
CA LEU A 54 7.00 -4.28 15.28
C LEU A 54 5.55 -3.78 15.10
N GLN A 55 5.37 -2.85 14.17
CA GLN A 55 4.06 -2.41 13.71
C GLN A 55 3.98 -2.56 12.19
N PRO A 56 3.61 -3.76 11.68
CA PRO A 56 3.48 -3.96 10.25
C PRO A 56 2.57 -2.92 9.62
N MET A 57 2.87 -2.48 8.42
CA MET A 57 2.05 -1.48 7.74
C MET A 57 0.85 -2.16 7.09
N ARG A 58 -0.32 -1.54 7.17
CA ARG A 58 -1.40 -1.79 6.21
C ARG A 58 -1.54 -0.55 5.34
N SER A 59 -0.99 -0.63 4.13
CA SER A 59 -1.02 0.50 3.22
C SER A 59 -2.34 0.60 2.46
N GLY A 60 -2.88 1.80 2.34
CA GLY A 60 -3.94 2.07 1.37
C GLY A 60 -3.83 3.48 0.82
N ARG A 61 -4.67 3.81 -0.15
CA ARG A 61 -4.58 5.11 -0.83
C ARG A 61 -5.53 6.09 -0.17
N ILE A 62 -5.24 7.38 -0.28
CA ILE A 62 -6.13 8.42 0.24
C ILE A 62 -7.53 8.34 -0.41
N GLY A 63 -8.56 8.67 0.37
CA GLY A 63 -9.97 8.62 -0.06
C GLY A 63 -10.91 8.36 1.10
N ASN A 64 -11.97 7.58 0.87
CA ASN A 64 -13.11 7.44 1.77
C ASN A 64 -12.88 6.51 2.99
N TRP A 65 -11.80 6.71 3.73
CA TRP A 65 -11.41 5.87 4.89
C TRP A 65 -12.42 5.83 6.02
N ALA A 66 -13.08 6.95 6.33
CA ALA A 66 -14.14 6.98 7.34
C ALA A 66 -15.25 5.95 7.02
N SER A 67 -15.63 5.84 5.75
CA SER A 67 -16.62 4.85 5.32
C SER A 67 -16.08 3.42 5.39
N ILE A 68 -14.82 3.21 5.01
CA ILE A 68 -14.15 1.91 5.09
C ILE A 68 -14.12 1.41 6.54
N TRP A 69 -13.65 2.23 7.48
CA TRP A 69 -13.63 1.86 8.90
C TRP A 69 -15.02 1.73 9.50
N SER A 70 -16.03 2.45 9.00
CA SER A 70 -17.41 2.26 9.46
C SER A 70 -18.05 0.94 8.99
N GLY A 71 -17.33 0.09 8.25
CA GLY A 71 -17.86 -1.18 7.76
C GLY A 71 -18.80 -1.05 6.57
N ARG A 72 -18.79 0.08 5.85
CA ARG A 72 -19.58 0.28 4.61
C ARG A 72 -18.95 -0.36 3.37
N SER A 73 -17.72 -0.84 3.51
CA SER A 73 -16.95 -1.46 2.44
C SER A 73 -16.68 -2.93 2.80
N PRO A 74 -17.46 -3.88 2.25
CA PRO A 74 -17.14 -5.29 2.38
C PRO A 74 -15.74 -5.59 1.83
N LEU A 75 -15.45 -5.13 0.60
CA LEU A 75 -14.17 -5.40 -0.06
C LEU A 75 -12.96 -4.91 0.73
N LEU A 76 -13.08 -3.79 1.45
CA LEU A 76 -11.98 -3.19 2.22
C LEU A 76 -12.13 -3.40 3.72
N ALA A 77 -13.05 -4.28 4.16
CA ALA A 77 -13.25 -4.59 5.58
C ALA A 77 -11.95 -5.08 6.26
N TYR A 78 -11.07 -5.72 5.49
CA TYR A 78 -9.75 -6.15 5.94
C TYR A 78 -8.88 -4.98 6.45
N ASN A 79 -9.11 -3.74 6.01
CA ASN A 79 -8.34 -2.60 6.47
C ASN A 79 -8.66 -2.33 7.93
N ARG A 80 -9.94 -2.36 8.30
CA ARG A 80 -10.38 -2.27 9.70
C ARG A 80 -9.91 -3.48 10.50
N ALA A 81 -10.04 -4.70 9.95
CA ALA A 81 -9.58 -5.92 10.60
C ALA A 81 -8.10 -5.83 11.00
N ALA A 82 -7.21 -5.52 10.05
CA ALA A 82 -5.78 -5.45 10.31
C ALA A 82 -5.41 -4.33 11.28
N THR A 83 -6.04 -3.16 11.15
CA THR A 83 -5.56 -1.92 11.82
C THR A 83 -6.23 -1.63 13.15
N ALA A 84 -7.54 -1.81 13.23
CA ALA A 84 -8.33 -1.34 14.37
C ALA A 84 -8.79 -2.49 15.26
N ASP A 85 -9.28 -3.58 14.67
CA ASP A 85 -9.93 -4.64 15.44
C ASP A 85 -8.91 -5.66 15.97
N LEU A 86 -7.96 -6.10 15.13
CA LEU A 86 -6.92 -7.07 15.54
C LEU A 86 -5.65 -6.42 16.09
N GLY A 87 -5.42 -5.14 15.77
CA GLY A 87 -4.24 -4.38 16.17
C GLY A 87 -2.92 -4.92 15.61
N VAL A 88 -2.93 -5.65 14.49
CA VAL A 88 -1.74 -6.29 13.89
C VAL A 88 -1.10 -5.46 12.78
N ALA A 89 -1.58 -4.23 12.58
CA ALA A 89 -1.03 -3.32 11.59
C ALA A 89 -1.27 -1.85 11.95
N ARG A 90 -0.36 -0.98 11.56
CA ARG A 90 -0.57 0.46 11.52
C ARG A 90 -1.10 0.89 10.15
N PRO A 91 -2.17 1.70 10.06
CA PRO A 91 -2.61 2.24 8.78
C PRO A 91 -1.60 3.24 8.23
N VAL A 92 -1.19 3.03 6.96
CA VAL A 92 -0.36 3.98 6.21
C VAL A 92 -1.11 4.45 4.97
N ILE A 93 -1.25 5.76 4.82
CA ILE A 93 -1.97 6.38 3.70
C ILE A 93 -0.99 6.89 2.66
N HIS A 94 -1.17 6.40 1.43
CA HIS A 94 -0.48 6.86 0.24
C HIS A 94 -1.32 7.93 -0.46
N SER A 95 -0.85 9.17 -0.38
CA SER A 95 -1.56 10.34 -0.93
C SER A 95 -1.20 10.63 -2.39
N LEU A 96 -0.12 10.04 -2.91
CA LEU A 96 0.31 10.18 -4.31
C LEU A 96 -0.46 9.22 -5.24
N THR A 97 -1.79 9.38 -5.31
CA THR A 97 -2.70 8.59 -6.16
C THR A 97 -3.41 9.47 -7.20
N ARG A 98 -4.38 8.89 -7.90
CA ARG A 98 -5.26 9.59 -8.84
C ARG A 98 -6.71 9.48 -8.42
N THR A 99 -7.52 10.47 -8.77
CA THR A 99 -8.98 10.36 -8.74
C THR A 99 -9.45 9.27 -9.69
N GLU A 100 -10.57 8.65 -9.35
CA GLU A 100 -11.37 7.84 -10.26
C GLU A 100 -11.95 8.69 -11.41
N THR A 101 -12.27 8.02 -12.52
CA THR A 101 -13.09 8.60 -13.59
C THR A 101 -14.58 8.49 -13.26
N SER A 102 -15.40 9.33 -13.88
CA SER A 102 -16.87 9.33 -13.68
C SER A 102 -17.54 8.00 -14.01
N ASP A 103 -16.99 7.24 -14.97
CA ASP A 103 -17.45 5.92 -15.39
C ASP A 103 -16.77 4.77 -14.63
N LEU A 104 -15.85 5.08 -13.70
CA LEU A 104 -15.06 4.13 -12.93
C LEU A 104 -14.22 3.16 -13.80
N SER A 105 -13.86 3.55 -15.02
CA SER A 105 -12.99 2.74 -15.89
C SER A 105 -11.49 2.92 -15.58
N ALA A 106 -11.11 4.04 -14.95
CA ALA A 106 -9.72 4.35 -14.64
C ALA A 106 -9.54 5.11 -13.31
N GLY A 107 -8.28 5.28 -12.91
CA GLY A 107 -7.91 5.99 -11.68
C GLY A 107 -7.96 5.12 -10.43
N ASP A 108 -8.39 5.70 -9.31
CA ASP A 108 -8.59 4.97 -8.05
C ASP A 108 -10.06 4.71 -7.77
N THR A 109 -10.58 3.69 -8.43
CA THR A 109 -11.98 3.25 -8.29
C THR A 109 -12.24 2.56 -6.95
N VAL A 110 -11.18 2.34 -6.15
CA VAL A 110 -11.25 1.64 -4.87
C VAL A 110 -11.45 2.63 -3.71
N TYR A 111 -10.55 3.58 -3.55
CA TYR A 111 -10.64 4.58 -2.46
C TYR A 111 -11.45 5.82 -2.85
N ARG A 112 -11.63 6.03 -4.16
CA ARG A 112 -12.47 7.07 -4.77
C ARG A 112 -12.22 8.49 -4.25
N PRO A 113 -10.98 9.01 -4.33
CA PRO A 113 -10.66 10.32 -3.76
C PRO A 113 -11.31 11.50 -4.52
N GLY A 114 -11.85 11.30 -5.72
CA GLY A 114 -12.67 12.28 -6.43
C GLY A 114 -14.12 12.39 -5.93
N SER A 115 -14.50 11.59 -4.93
CA SER A 115 -15.85 11.54 -4.36
C SER A 115 -15.80 11.61 -2.83
N VAL A 116 -16.90 12.03 -2.20
CA VAL A 116 -17.07 12.05 -0.74
C VAL A 116 -18.39 11.40 -0.32
N TYR A 117 -18.43 10.81 0.86
CA TYR A 117 -19.68 10.39 1.48
C TYR A 117 -20.33 11.56 2.22
N GLN A 118 -21.54 11.91 1.81
CA GLN A 118 -22.38 12.89 2.51
C GLN A 118 -23.73 12.24 2.83
N SER A 119 -24.11 12.28 4.11
CA SER A 119 -25.37 11.67 4.59
C SER A 119 -25.55 10.20 4.19
N GLY A 120 -24.45 9.44 4.13
CA GLY A 120 -24.45 8.03 3.77
C GLY A 120 -24.58 7.74 2.26
N VAL A 121 -24.51 8.77 1.41
CA VAL A 121 -24.51 8.64 -0.05
C VAL A 121 -23.17 9.12 -0.58
N LEU A 122 -22.59 8.37 -1.51
CA LEU A 122 -21.38 8.79 -2.20
C LEU A 122 -21.71 9.82 -3.28
N GLN A 123 -21.07 10.97 -3.22
CA GLN A 123 -21.24 12.08 -4.15
C GLN A 123 -19.91 12.40 -4.83
N SER A 124 -19.93 12.44 -6.16
CA SER A 124 -18.77 12.89 -6.94
C SER A 124 -18.57 14.39 -6.76
N LEU A 125 -17.33 14.82 -6.55
CA LEU A 125 -16.98 16.23 -6.45
C LEU A 125 -16.82 16.85 -7.83
N VAL A 126 -17.13 18.15 -7.95
CA VAL A 126 -16.65 18.95 -9.09
C VAL A 126 -15.18 19.25 -8.86
N LEU A 127 -14.32 18.65 -9.68
CA LEU A 127 -12.87 18.76 -9.56
C LEU A 127 -12.36 20.01 -10.26
N THR A 128 -11.36 20.65 -9.66
CA THR A 128 -10.74 21.87 -10.14
C THR A 128 -9.25 21.91 -9.79
N SER A 129 -8.51 22.87 -10.34
CA SER A 129 -7.10 23.08 -9.99
C SER A 129 -6.72 24.57 -10.07
N PRO A 130 -5.89 25.07 -9.14
CA PRO A 130 -5.38 26.44 -9.19
C PRO A 130 -4.56 26.71 -10.46
N LEU A 131 -4.02 25.67 -11.09
CA LEU A 131 -3.13 25.75 -12.25
C LEU A 131 -3.85 26.07 -13.56
N VAL A 132 -5.16 25.82 -13.62
CA VAL A 132 -6.02 26.15 -14.79
C VAL A 132 -7.02 27.25 -14.45
N GLY A 133 -6.72 28.07 -13.44
CA GLY A 133 -7.57 29.21 -13.06
C GLY A 133 -8.91 28.80 -12.44
N TRP A 134 -8.95 27.69 -11.70
CA TRP A 134 -10.15 27.18 -11.03
C TRP A 134 -11.29 26.72 -11.97
N GLN A 135 -10.95 26.41 -13.22
CA GLN A 135 -11.86 25.76 -14.16
C GLN A 135 -12.18 24.32 -13.72
N ASP A 136 -13.31 23.83 -14.21
CA ASP A 136 -13.75 22.46 -13.99
C ASP A 136 -12.86 21.51 -14.79
N LEU A 137 -12.32 20.50 -14.13
CA LEU A 137 -11.54 19.46 -14.77
C LEU A 137 -12.47 18.42 -15.40
N ASP A 138 -12.08 17.90 -16.56
CA ASP A 138 -12.82 16.81 -17.21
C ASP A 138 -12.88 15.57 -16.29
N PRO A 139 -14.08 15.13 -15.85
CA PRO A 139 -14.24 14.01 -14.92
C PRO A 139 -13.98 12.65 -15.57
N ARG A 140 -13.80 12.59 -16.89
CA ARG A 140 -13.42 11.37 -17.63
C ARG A 140 -11.94 11.05 -17.54
N LEU A 141 -11.14 11.96 -16.98
CA LEU A 141 -9.69 11.79 -16.87
C LEU A 141 -9.28 11.71 -15.39
N PRO A 142 -8.51 10.69 -14.97
CA PRO A 142 -7.93 10.64 -13.64
C PRO A 142 -7.01 11.84 -13.38
N ARG A 143 -7.14 12.47 -12.21
CA ARG A 143 -6.31 13.62 -11.80
C ARG A 143 -5.45 13.27 -10.61
N PHE A 144 -4.20 13.75 -10.61
CA PHE A 144 -3.28 13.54 -9.51
C PHE A 144 -3.80 14.24 -8.25
N VAL A 145 -4.06 13.46 -7.20
CA VAL A 145 -4.81 13.91 -6.02
C VAL A 145 -4.16 15.13 -5.34
N PRO A 146 -2.84 15.17 -5.09
CA PRO A 146 -2.21 16.34 -4.49
C PRO A 146 -2.40 17.65 -5.28
N TRP A 147 -2.58 17.57 -6.61
CA TRP A 147 -2.73 18.73 -7.51
C TRP A 147 -4.19 19.10 -7.79
N THR A 148 -5.13 18.44 -7.10
CA THR A 148 -6.56 18.52 -7.38
C THR A 148 -7.33 19.05 -6.18
N TRP A 149 -8.29 19.91 -6.45
CA TRP A 149 -9.23 20.47 -5.49
C TRP A 149 -10.64 20.00 -5.82
N GLY A 150 -11.45 19.71 -4.81
CA GLY A 150 -12.88 19.47 -4.97
C GLY A 150 -13.67 20.68 -4.49
N ARG A 151 -14.69 21.11 -5.25
CA ARG A 151 -15.63 22.12 -4.75
C ARG A 151 -16.57 21.50 -3.72
N ILE A 152 -16.62 22.14 -2.56
CA ILE A 152 -17.62 21.89 -1.51
C ILE A 152 -18.40 23.19 -1.24
N GLY A 153 -19.40 23.16 -0.36
CA GLY A 153 -20.29 24.31 -0.11
C GLY A 153 -19.58 25.61 0.31
N VAL A 154 -18.35 25.53 0.80
CA VAL A 154 -17.53 26.70 1.21
C VAL A 154 -16.43 27.09 0.22
N GLY A 155 -16.34 26.41 -0.94
CA GLY A 155 -15.33 26.68 -1.97
C GLY A 155 -14.47 25.46 -2.33
N PRO A 156 -13.41 25.65 -3.14
CA PRO A 156 -12.48 24.57 -3.50
C PRO A 156 -11.58 24.20 -2.32
N VAL A 157 -11.47 22.91 -2.02
CA VAL A 157 -10.57 22.37 -0.99
C VAL A 157 -9.65 21.32 -1.62
N ASN A 158 -8.37 21.36 -1.28
CA ASN A 158 -7.40 20.38 -1.77
C ASN A 158 -7.83 18.97 -1.35
N LEU A 159 -7.81 18.01 -2.27
CA LEU A 159 -8.31 16.66 -1.98
C LEU A 159 -7.49 15.97 -0.88
N VAL A 160 -6.20 16.27 -0.73
CA VAL A 160 -5.38 15.74 0.36
C VAL A 160 -5.83 16.30 1.70
N HIS A 161 -6.07 17.61 1.78
CA HIS A 161 -6.62 18.22 3.00
C HIS A 161 -7.99 17.65 3.35
N LEU A 162 -8.90 17.57 2.36
CA LEU A 162 -10.27 17.09 2.54
C LEU A 162 -10.31 15.67 3.10
N HIS A 163 -9.63 14.73 2.44
CA HIS A 163 -9.63 13.33 2.87
C HIS A 163 -8.76 13.10 4.11
N GLY A 164 -7.67 13.85 4.28
CA GLY A 164 -6.80 13.79 5.45
C GLY A 164 -7.55 14.19 6.72
N GLU A 165 -8.28 15.30 6.70
CA GLU A 165 -9.13 15.74 7.81
C GLU A 165 -10.22 14.70 8.15
N GLN A 166 -10.94 14.21 7.14
CA GLN A 166 -11.96 13.17 7.34
C GLN A 166 -11.38 11.88 7.91
N THR A 167 -10.18 11.49 7.45
CA THR A 167 -9.48 10.31 7.95
C THR A 167 -9.10 10.52 9.42
N ARG A 168 -8.46 11.65 9.78
CA ARG A 168 -8.08 11.94 11.17
C ARG A 168 -9.27 12.01 12.11
N LEU A 169 -10.37 12.64 11.68
CA LEU A 169 -11.58 12.81 12.50
C LEU A 169 -12.28 11.48 12.81
N HIS A 170 -12.19 10.50 11.92
CA HIS A 170 -12.94 9.24 12.02
C HIS A 170 -12.06 8.00 12.21
N ALA A 171 -10.74 8.15 12.28
CA ALA A 171 -9.83 7.03 12.45
C ALA A 171 -9.99 6.42 13.85
N PRO A 172 -10.19 5.09 13.94
CA PRO A 172 -10.23 4.40 15.23
C PRO A 172 -8.83 4.22 15.85
N VAL A 173 -7.77 4.44 15.07
CA VAL A 173 -6.36 4.28 15.46
C VAL A 173 -5.50 5.35 14.80
N SER A 174 -4.30 5.59 15.32
CA SER A 174 -3.37 6.57 14.72
C SER A 174 -2.98 6.18 13.30
N VAL A 175 -3.05 7.14 12.39
CA VAL A 175 -2.73 6.98 10.97
C VAL A 175 -1.38 7.61 10.67
N LEU A 176 -0.59 6.96 9.82
CA LEU A 176 0.62 7.55 9.23
C LEU A 176 0.31 7.99 7.81
N ASP A 177 0.44 9.28 7.50
CA ASP A 177 0.51 9.73 6.11
C ASP A 177 1.96 9.59 5.61
N GLU A 178 2.14 9.00 4.42
CA GLU A 178 3.45 8.90 3.79
C GLU A 178 4.10 10.27 3.56
N GLY A 179 3.31 11.28 3.19
CA GLY A 179 3.82 12.66 3.02
C GLY A 179 4.37 13.23 4.30
N ASP A 180 3.67 13.02 5.42
CA ASP A 180 4.11 13.46 6.74
C ASP A 180 5.43 12.78 7.13
N LEU A 181 5.56 11.46 6.91
CA LEU A 181 6.80 10.73 7.19
C LEU A 181 7.99 11.30 6.40
N PHE A 182 7.81 11.52 5.10
CA PHE A 182 8.85 12.09 4.24
C PHE A 182 9.21 13.51 4.68
N TRP A 183 8.23 14.30 5.08
CA TRP A 183 8.44 15.68 5.49
C TRP A 183 9.14 15.79 6.85
N GLN A 184 8.76 14.96 7.81
CA GLN A 184 9.44 14.86 9.11
C GLN A 184 10.93 14.55 8.95
N HIS A 185 11.29 13.72 7.96
CA HIS A 185 12.66 13.36 7.64
C HIS A 185 13.23 14.06 6.40
N HIS A 186 12.66 15.21 5.99
CA HIS A 186 12.95 15.81 4.67
C HIS A 186 14.45 16.05 4.41
N ALA A 187 15.20 16.50 5.41
CA ALA A 187 16.63 16.78 5.25
C ALA A 187 17.42 15.51 4.93
N LEU A 188 17.12 14.41 5.63
CA LEU A 188 17.74 13.10 5.43
C LEU A 188 17.33 12.49 4.09
N VAL A 189 16.03 12.53 3.76
CA VAL A 189 15.53 12.03 2.48
C VAL A 189 16.12 12.83 1.31
N ARG A 190 16.23 14.16 1.44
CA ARG A 190 16.86 15.02 0.43
C ARG A 190 18.32 14.61 0.21
N GLN A 191 19.08 14.40 1.29
CA GLN A 191 20.47 13.95 1.21
C GLN A 191 20.57 12.60 0.47
N TRP A 192 19.71 11.63 0.83
CA TRP A 192 19.72 10.31 0.21
C TRP A 192 19.41 10.33 -1.27
N LEU A 193 18.38 11.07 -1.66
CA LEU A 193 17.97 11.19 -3.06
C LEU A 193 19.05 11.90 -3.87
N THR A 194 19.62 12.99 -3.36
CA THR A 194 20.68 13.74 -4.05
C THR A 194 21.87 12.84 -4.39
N ARG A 195 22.37 12.08 -3.40
CA ARG A 195 23.47 11.12 -3.60
C ARG A 195 23.08 9.96 -4.52
N LEU A 196 21.86 9.46 -4.40
CA LEU A 196 21.34 8.40 -5.26
C LEU A 196 21.33 8.82 -6.73
N TRP A 197 20.90 10.04 -7.06
CA TRP A 197 20.82 10.48 -8.45
C TRP A 197 22.17 10.49 -9.14
N ASP A 198 23.18 11.06 -8.50
CA ASP A 198 24.55 11.08 -9.03
C ASP A 198 25.10 9.66 -9.18
N LYS A 199 25.02 8.86 -8.10
CA LYS A 199 25.53 7.48 -8.09
C LYS A 199 24.87 6.61 -9.15
N ALA A 200 23.54 6.65 -9.24
CA ALA A 200 22.79 5.86 -10.20
C ALA A 200 23.06 6.30 -11.64
N ALA A 201 23.22 7.60 -11.89
CA ALA A 201 23.54 8.11 -13.21
C ALA A 201 24.94 7.70 -13.67
N ASP A 202 25.93 7.74 -12.79
CA ASP A 202 27.30 7.36 -13.11
C ASP A 202 27.44 5.87 -13.45
N GLU A 203 26.58 5.03 -12.88
CA GLU A 203 26.57 3.57 -13.12
C GLU A 203 25.62 3.14 -14.25
N SER A 204 24.74 4.02 -14.71
CA SER A 204 23.74 3.70 -15.73
C SER A 204 24.23 4.09 -17.13
N ALA A 205 23.97 3.24 -18.11
CA ALA A 205 24.31 3.53 -19.51
C ALA A 205 23.64 4.83 -19.98
N GLY A 206 24.46 5.78 -20.46
CA GLY A 206 23.98 7.10 -20.91
C GLY A 206 23.35 7.95 -19.81
N GLY A 207 23.61 7.63 -18.53
CA GLY A 207 23.05 8.34 -17.39
C GLY A 207 21.55 8.15 -17.19
N ASP A 208 20.90 7.16 -17.83
CA ASP A 208 19.45 6.93 -17.74
C ASP A 208 19.07 6.33 -16.38
N ILE A 209 18.34 7.13 -15.59
CA ILE A 209 17.86 6.75 -14.25
C ILE A 209 16.34 6.68 -14.20
N THR A 210 15.68 6.58 -15.35
CA THR A 210 14.21 6.57 -15.49
C THR A 210 13.53 5.53 -14.59
N TRP A 211 14.19 4.40 -14.34
CA TRP A 211 13.67 3.29 -13.54
C TRP A 211 13.43 3.64 -12.06
N LEU A 212 14.05 4.71 -11.55
CA LEU A 212 13.83 5.26 -10.21
C LEU A 212 12.55 6.10 -10.12
N PHE A 213 11.98 6.48 -11.26
CA PHE A 213 10.79 7.32 -11.36
C PHE A 213 9.57 6.49 -11.78
N GLY A 214 8.40 6.90 -11.31
CA GLY A 214 7.13 6.28 -11.71
C GLY A 214 6.59 6.93 -12.97
N ARG A 215 6.24 8.22 -12.86
CA ARG A 215 5.57 9.04 -13.87
C ARG A 215 5.89 10.52 -13.62
N GLY A 216 5.46 11.39 -14.53
CA GLY A 216 5.44 12.84 -14.33
C GLY A 216 4.02 13.33 -14.09
N VAL A 217 3.88 14.48 -13.42
CA VAL A 217 2.61 15.18 -13.24
C VAL A 217 2.69 16.53 -13.94
N ARG A 218 1.76 16.77 -14.87
CA ARG A 218 1.61 18.05 -15.57
C ARG A 218 0.87 19.06 -14.71
N ARG A 219 0.91 20.32 -15.13
CA ARG A 219 0.19 21.39 -14.44
C ARG A 219 -1.33 21.20 -14.36
N ASP A 220 -1.95 20.52 -15.32
CA ASP A 220 -3.38 20.21 -15.27
C ASP A 220 -3.73 18.99 -14.39
N ALA A 221 -2.80 18.57 -13.52
CA ALA A 221 -2.87 17.37 -12.70
C ALA A 221 -2.94 16.05 -13.50
N SER A 222 -2.76 16.07 -14.83
CA SER A 222 -2.65 14.83 -15.60
C SER A 222 -1.32 14.13 -15.36
N ILE A 223 -1.33 12.80 -15.45
CA ILE A 223 -0.13 11.97 -15.32
C ILE A 223 0.39 11.63 -16.70
N CYS A 224 1.70 11.81 -16.92
CA CYS A 224 2.37 11.49 -18.17
C CYS A 224 3.52 10.48 -17.98
N PRO A 225 3.98 9.82 -19.05
CA PRO A 225 5.28 9.15 -19.06
C PRO A 225 6.37 10.12 -18.61
N LEU A 226 7.45 9.58 -18.06
CA LEU A 226 8.61 10.36 -17.67
C LEU A 226 9.87 9.57 -17.96
N ARG A 227 10.84 10.21 -18.59
CA ARG A 227 12.23 9.73 -18.67
C ARG A 227 13.13 10.75 -18.00
N VAL A 228 14.17 10.27 -17.33
CA VAL A 228 15.15 11.11 -16.65
C VAL A 228 16.54 10.56 -16.92
N ARG A 229 17.46 11.43 -17.33
CA ARG A 229 18.88 11.07 -17.51
C ARG A 229 19.80 12.22 -17.16
N ARG A 230 21.07 11.90 -16.94
CA ARG A 230 22.17 12.87 -16.82
C ARG A 230 22.65 13.33 -18.20
N ASP A 231 22.86 14.63 -18.36
CA ASP A 231 23.48 15.28 -19.52
C ASP A 231 24.56 16.25 -19.01
N GLY A 232 25.82 15.82 -19.08
CA GLY A 232 26.93 16.51 -18.43
C GLY A 232 26.76 16.56 -16.90
N SER A 233 26.78 17.76 -16.32
CA SER A 233 26.62 17.95 -14.86
C SER A 233 25.16 18.06 -14.40
N VAL A 234 24.20 18.07 -15.32
CA VAL A 234 22.79 18.32 -14.99
C VAL A 234 21.90 17.14 -15.37
N PHE A 235 20.72 17.08 -14.77
CA PHE A 235 19.65 16.18 -15.14
C PHE A 235 18.70 16.85 -16.13
N VAL A 236 18.21 16.04 -17.06
CA VAL A 236 17.19 16.40 -18.03
C VAL A 236 16.02 15.42 -17.92
N GLN A 237 14.81 15.88 -18.19
CA GLN A 237 13.61 15.04 -18.23
C GLN A 237 12.88 15.14 -19.56
N SER A 238 12.12 14.10 -19.89
CA SER A 238 11.20 14.08 -21.03
C SER A 238 9.84 13.52 -20.60
N ALA A 239 8.78 14.19 -21.04
CA ALA A 239 7.39 13.80 -20.79
C ALA A 239 6.68 13.20 -22.03
N ASP A 240 7.46 12.93 -23.07
CA ASP A 240 7.05 12.46 -24.41
C ASP A 240 7.99 11.34 -24.91
N GLU A 241 8.36 10.44 -23.99
CA GLU A 241 9.14 9.22 -24.25
C GLU A 241 10.56 9.43 -24.83
N GLY A 242 11.11 10.62 -24.66
CA GLY A 242 12.46 11.00 -25.07
C GLY A 242 12.52 11.83 -26.34
N VAL A 243 11.39 12.30 -26.85
CA VAL A 243 11.33 13.19 -28.03
C VAL A 243 11.85 14.59 -27.68
N THR A 244 11.38 15.16 -26.57
CA THR A 244 11.77 16.49 -26.09
C THR A 244 12.39 16.40 -24.70
N TRP A 245 13.56 17.03 -24.52
CA TRP A 245 14.28 17.06 -23.24
C TRP A 245 14.28 18.46 -22.64
N GLU A 246 13.81 18.56 -21.41
CA GLU A 246 13.84 19.78 -20.60
C GLU A 246 14.95 19.70 -19.56
N LYS A 247 15.73 20.77 -19.42
CA LYS A 247 16.75 20.89 -18.36
C LYS A 247 16.09 21.05 -17.00
N ILE A 248 16.45 20.18 -16.06
CA ILE A 248 16.03 20.28 -14.66
C ILE A 248 17.05 21.13 -13.90
N GLY A 249 18.30 20.68 -13.87
CA GLY A 249 19.38 21.23 -13.05
C GLY A 249 20.19 20.11 -12.40
N GLU A 250 20.94 20.43 -11.35
CA GLU A 250 21.75 19.45 -10.61
C GLU A 250 20.89 18.52 -9.73
N ALA A 251 21.52 17.52 -9.11
CA ALA A 251 20.85 16.49 -8.30
C ALA A 251 19.96 17.07 -7.18
N GLU A 252 20.39 18.17 -6.58
CA GLU A 252 19.62 18.87 -5.53
C GLU A 252 18.28 19.40 -6.05
N LEU A 253 18.27 20.02 -7.22
CA LEU A 253 17.05 20.58 -7.81
C LEU A 253 16.11 19.47 -8.32
N LEU A 254 16.66 18.38 -8.85
CA LEU A 254 15.86 17.18 -9.15
C LEU A 254 15.19 16.64 -7.89
N THR A 255 15.95 16.57 -6.78
CA THR A 255 15.43 16.12 -5.49
C THR A 255 14.28 17.00 -5.00
N ASP A 256 14.43 18.32 -5.05
CA ASP A 256 13.37 19.26 -4.63
C ASP A 256 12.11 19.11 -5.45
N ARG A 257 12.24 18.95 -6.76
CA ARG A 257 11.09 18.70 -7.64
C ARG A 257 10.41 17.36 -7.31
N CYS A 258 11.16 16.33 -6.94
CA CYS A 258 10.59 15.03 -6.57
C CYS A 258 9.91 15.02 -5.20
N LEU A 259 10.38 15.86 -4.27
CA LEU A 259 9.83 15.96 -2.92
C LEU A 259 8.64 16.90 -2.82
N LEU A 260 8.47 17.79 -3.80
CA LEU A 260 7.36 18.74 -3.86
C LEU A 260 5.96 18.10 -3.65
N PRO A 261 5.60 16.95 -4.27
CA PRO A 261 4.31 16.29 -4.00
C PRO A 261 4.13 15.87 -2.54
N TYR A 262 5.20 15.38 -1.88
CA TYR A 262 5.15 14.99 -0.47
C TYR A 262 5.04 16.22 0.44
N GLN A 263 5.71 17.32 0.09
CA GLN A 263 5.55 18.59 0.80
C GLN A 263 4.12 19.11 0.72
N VAL A 264 3.47 19.02 -0.46
CA VAL A 264 2.05 19.42 -0.60
C VAL A 264 1.13 18.58 0.27
N VAL A 265 1.44 17.29 0.44
CA VAL A 265 0.68 16.41 1.33
C VAL A 265 0.85 16.82 2.79
N ALA A 266 2.10 17.05 3.23
CA ALA A 266 2.41 17.40 4.61
C ALA A 266 2.02 18.85 4.99
N GLN A 267 1.98 19.75 4.01
CA GLN A 267 1.68 21.19 4.19
C GLN A 267 0.45 21.57 3.37
N ALA A 268 -0.66 20.87 3.62
CA ALA A 268 -1.87 21.00 2.83
C ALA A 268 -2.51 22.40 2.92
N ASP A 269 -2.19 23.17 3.95
CA ASP A 269 -2.62 24.55 4.19
C ASP A 269 -2.03 25.55 3.17
N ILE A 270 -0.79 25.31 2.71
CA ILE A 270 -0.14 26.13 1.67
C ILE A 270 -0.04 25.42 0.32
N ALA A 271 -0.77 24.31 0.16
CA ALA A 271 -0.75 23.48 -1.06
C ALA A 271 -0.93 24.30 -2.34
N GLU A 272 -1.86 25.27 -2.36
CA GLU A 272 -2.09 26.09 -3.54
C GLU A 272 -0.82 26.85 -3.97
N THR A 273 -0.11 27.45 -3.02
CA THR A 273 1.12 28.22 -3.30
C THR A 273 2.22 27.32 -3.84
N LEU A 274 2.38 26.13 -3.25
CA LEU A 274 3.36 25.14 -3.69
C LEU A 274 3.04 24.64 -5.11
N VAL A 275 1.78 24.30 -5.36
CA VAL A 275 1.31 23.81 -6.66
C VAL A 275 1.47 24.87 -7.74
N ARG A 276 1.12 26.14 -7.48
CA ARG A 276 1.31 27.25 -8.44
C ARG A 276 2.76 27.48 -8.86
N ARG A 277 3.72 27.14 -8.00
CA ARG A 277 5.17 27.28 -8.26
C ARG A 277 5.79 26.04 -8.89
N ALA A 278 5.00 24.98 -9.11
CA ALA A 278 5.49 23.74 -9.67
C ALA A 278 6.04 23.91 -11.10
N PRO A 279 7.05 23.11 -11.49
CA PRO A 279 7.50 23.05 -12.88
C PRO A 279 6.38 22.55 -13.79
N GLU A 280 6.58 22.66 -15.11
CA GLU A 280 5.60 22.18 -16.09
C GLU A 280 5.30 20.69 -15.93
N VAL A 281 6.35 19.91 -15.65
CA VAL A 281 6.26 18.49 -15.29
C VAL A 281 7.02 18.24 -13.99
N THR A 282 6.29 17.77 -12.99
CA THR A 282 6.84 17.37 -11.68
C THR A 282 7.13 15.87 -11.68
N PRO A 283 8.39 15.43 -11.46
CA PRO A 283 8.74 14.02 -11.42
C PRO A 283 8.21 13.34 -10.15
N LEU A 284 7.68 12.12 -10.30
CA LEU A 284 7.26 11.29 -9.16
C LEU A 284 8.25 10.14 -8.95
N LEU A 285 8.63 9.91 -7.70
CA LEU A 285 9.38 8.73 -7.30
C LEU A 285 8.62 7.46 -7.69
N SER A 286 9.35 6.41 -8.09
CA SER A 286 8.73 5.10 -8.28
C SER A 286 8.20 4.57 -6.94
N THR A 287 7.11 3.81 -6.98
CA THR A 287 6.56 3.17 -5.75
C THR A 287 7.61 2.31 -5.04
N ARG A 288 8.55 1.70 -5.77
CA ARG A 288 9.64 0.90 -5.19
C ARG A 288 10.61 1.76 -4.38
N LEU A 289 11.01 2.92 -4.93
CA LEU A 289 11.89 3.85 -4.22
C LEU A 289 11.17 4.45 -3.00
N GLY A 290 9.90 4.82 -3.15
CA GLY A 290 9.07 5.29 -2.03
C GLY A 290 9.01 4.26 -0.88
N LYS A 291 8.72 2.99 -1.20
CA LYS A 291 8.72 1.91 -0.21
C LYS A 291 10.10 1.66 0.42
N ALA A 292 11.18 1.71 -0.36
CA ALA A 292 12.53 1.58 0.18
C ALA A 292 12.85 2.68 1.20
N LEU A 293 12.52 3.94 0.88
CA LEU A 293 12.67 5.07 1.80
C LEU A 293 11.85 4.86 3.08
N ILE A 294 10.58 4.49 2.96
CA ILE A 294 9.72 4.17 4.11
C ILE A 294 10.34 3.08 5.01
N GLY A 295 10.91 2.03 4.41
CA GLY A 295 11.59 0.96 5.14
C GLY A 295 12.80 1.46 5.92
N TYR A 296 13.66 2.28 5.30
CA TYR A 296 14.82 2.89 5.97
C TYR A 296 14.44 3.92 7.02
N LEU A 297 13.29 4.58 6.88
CA LEU A 297 12.73 5.48 7.90
C LEU A 297 12.03 4.72 9.05
N GLY A 298 12.03 3.39 9.05
CA GLY A 298 11.55 2.58 10.16
C GLY A 298 10.03 2.61 10.35
N ALA A 299 9.25 2.76 9.28
CA ALA A 299 7.79 2.86 9.40
C ALA A 299 7.12 1.60 10.01
N SER A 300 7.77 0.43 9.89
CA SER A 300 7.32 -0.81 10.52
C SER A 300 7.80 -0.97 11.97
N SER A 301 8.60 -0.04 12.51
CA SER A 301 9.14 -0.12 13.86
C SER A 301 9.20 1.26 14.55
N PRO A 302 8.05 1.94 14.72
CA PRO A 302 8.00 3.28 15.30
C PRO A 302 8.36 3.23 16.79
N GLY A 303 9.35 4.01 17.21
CA GLY A 303 9.76 4.11 18.62
C GLY A 303 10.97 3.26 18.99
N ALA A 304 11.46 2.41 18.09
CA ALA A 304 12.78 1.81 18.19
C ALA A 304 13.81 2.98 18.16
N ALA A 305 14.41 3.30 19.31
CA ALA A 305 15.03 4.59 19.63
C ALA A 305 15.81 5.28 18.49
N ALA A 306 15.45 6.55 18.23
CA ALA A 306 16.15 7.73 17.66
C ALA A 306 17.08 7.61 16.43
N ASP A 307 17.61 6.44 16.10
CA ASP A 307 18.47 6.18 14.97
C ASP A 307 18.28 4.72 14.55
N PRO A 308 17.61 4.43 13.40
CA PRO A 308 17.45 3.07 12.89
C PRO A 308 18.79 2.36 12.63
N TYR A 309 19.92 3.09 12.67
CA TYR A 309 21.29 2.58 12.54
C TYR A 309 22.01 2.35 13.88
N SER A 310 21.43 2.78 15.00
CA SER A 310 21.96 2.56 16.36
C SER A 310 21.46 1.27 17.00
N GLN A 311 20.48 0.62 16.36
CA GLN A 311 19.93 -0.63 16.83
C GLN A 311 20.91 -1.79 16.57
N PRO A 312 20.89 -2.85 17.39
CA PRO A 312 21.72 -4.03 17.16
C PRO A 312 21.30 -4.85 15.93
N VAL A 313 20.33 -4.39 15.13
CA VAL A 313 19.80 -5.14 13.98
C VAL A 313 20.75 -4.98 12.78
N PRO A 314 21.21 -6.07 12.15
CA PRO A 314 22.21 -5.94 11.10
C PRO A 314 21.62 -5.53 9.73
N PHE A 315 20.30 -5.34 9.64
CA PHE A 315 19.61 -4.85 8.45
C PHE A 315 18.31 -4.10 8.81
N ALA A 316 17.84 -3.22 7.92
CA ALA A 316 16.53 -2.56 8.03
C ALA A 316 15.39 -3.50 7.62
N MET A 317 14.19 -3.25 8.12
CA MET A 317 13.01 -4.07 7.82
C MET A 317 11.79 -3.23 7.45
N LEU A 318 11.09 -3.67 6.41
CA LEU A 318 9.77 -3.19 6.02
C LEU A 318 8.82 -4.39 6.03
N VAL A 319 7.83 -4.37 6.94
CA VAL A 319 6.78 -5.38 7.02
C VAL A 319 5.46 -4.75 6.61
N GLU A 320 4.80 -5.32 5.61
CA GLU A 320 3.55 -4.81 5.08
C GLU A 320 2.53 -5.93 4.86
N TRP A 321 1.29 -5.69 5.29
CA TRP A 321 0.13 -6.49 4.90
C TRP A 321 -0.32 -6.07 3.50
N GLY A 322 0.02 -6.87 2.50
CA GLY A 322 -0.26 -6.61 1.10
C GLY A 322 -1.71 -6.88 0.72
N ALA A 323 -2.36 -5.89 0.11
CA ALA A 323 -3.69 -6.09 -0.48
C ALA A 323 -3.65 -7.20 -1.56
N LEU A 324 -4.82 -7.74 -1.95
CA LEU A 324 -4.92 -8.90 -2.84
C LEU A 324 -4.15 -8.77 -4.17
N ASN A 325 -3.99 -7.55 -4.70
CA ASN A 325 -3.20 -7.31 -5.92
C ASN A 325 -1.68 -7.33 -5.66
N GLN A 326 -1.23 -6.91 -4.48
CA GLN A 326 0.19 -6.83 -4.12
C GLN A 326 0.68 -8.10 -3.44
N GLY A 327 0.04 -8.51 -2.34
CA GLY A 327 0.39 -9.70 -1.56
C GLY A 327 -0.16 -11.00 -2.13
N GLY A 328 -1.24 -10.92 -2.92
CA GLY A 328 -1.86 -12.10 -3.50
C GLY A 328 -2.61 -12.96 -2.47
N PHE A 329 -2.93 -14.17 -2.90
CA PHE A 329 -3.42 -15.30 -2.12
C PHE A 329 -2.79 -16.58 -2.72
N PRO A 330 -1.49 -16.82 -2.46
CA PRO A 330 -0.82 -18.04 -2.93
C PRO A 330 -1.48 -19.31 -2.34
N PRO A 331 -1.39 -20.46 -3.04
CA PRO A 331 -0.61 -20.71 -4.25
C PRO A 331 -1.30 -20.23 -5.53
N VAL A 332 -2.59 -19.91 -5.46
CA VAL A 332 -3.41 -19.65 -6.66
C VAL A 332 -3.02 -18.34 -7.34
N ARG A 333 -2.76 -17.28 -6.55
CA ARG A 333 -2.35 -15.98 -7.09
C ARG A 333 -1.22 -15.37 -6.26
N PRO A 334 0.03 -15.31 -6.77
CA PRO A 334 1.20 -14.89 -5.98
C PRO A 334 1.31 -13.38 -5.70
N GLY A 335 0.43 -12.55 -6.29
CA GLY A 335 0.46 -11.10 -6.16
C GLY A 335 1.60 -10.43 -6.95
N ALA A 336 1.52 -9.11 -7.14
CA ALA A 336 2.54 -8.36 -7.89
C ALA A 336 3.91 -8.37 -7.21
N PHE A 337 3.95 -8.45 -5.87
CA PHE A 337 5.19 -8.44 -5.11
C PHE A 337 6.07 -9.65 -5.42
N ALA A 338 5.51 -10.84 -5.56
CA ALA A 338 6.27 -12.05 -5.89
C ALA A 338 6.75 -12.11 -7.35
N GLY A 339 6.32 -11.17 -8.20
CA GLY A 339 6.72 -11.13 -9.61
C GLY A 339 8.22 -10.92 -9.80
N LYS A 340 8.87 -11.77 -10.60
CA LYS A 340 10.33 -11.72 -10.86
C LYS A 340 10.81 -10.34 -11.29
N GLY A 341 10.11 -9.68 -12.22
CA GLY A 341 10.47 -8.33 -12.68
C GLY A 341 10.34 -7.26 -11.59
N TYR A 342 9.31 -7.36 -10.74
CA TYR A 342 9.15 -6.46 -9.60
C TYR A 342 10.29 -6.63 -8.59
N GLN A 343 10.63 -7.87 -8.23
CA GLN A 343 11.72 -8.19 -7.31
C GLN A 343 13.09 -7.75 -7.85
N GLN A 344 13.36 -7.96 -9.14
CA GLN A 344 14.61 -7.53 -9.78
C GLN A 344 14.78 -6.00 -9.74
N LEU A 345 13.75 -5.25 -10.10
CA LEU A 345 13.80 -3.78 -10.09
C LEU A 345 13.83 -3.23 -8.66
N THR A 346 13.13 -3.87 -7.71
CA THR A 346 13.19 -3.47 -6.30
C THR A 346 14.59 -3.69 -5.73
N ARG A 347 15.21 -4.84 -6.02
CA ARG A 347 16.61 -5.11 -5.68
C ARG A 347 17.54 -4.06 -6.24
N LEU A 348 17.43 -3.72 -7.53
CA LEU A 348 18.23 -2.66 -8.15
C LEU A 348 18.07 -1.32 -7.43
N THR A 349 16.82 -0.95 -7.11
CA THR A 349 16.48 0.28 -6.40
C THR A 349 17.08 0.34 -5.00
N VAL A 350 16.89 -0.71 -4.22
CA VAL A 350 17.37 -0.79 -2.84
C VAL A 350 18.90 -0.83 -2.82
N THR A 351 19.53 -1.62 -3.70
CA THR A 351 20.99 -1.68 -3.80
C THR A 351 21.59 -0.32 -4.14
N ALA A 352 21.07 0.38 -5.17
CA ALA A 352 21.58 1.69 -5.55
C ALA A 352 21.40 2.72 -4.42
N LEU A 353 20.24 2.76 -3.77
CA LEU A 353 19.97 3.64 -2.64
C LEU A 353 20.90 3.35 -1.46
N ALA A 354 21.11 2.07 -1.13
CA ALA A 354 21.96 1.66 -0.04
C ALA A 354 23.43 1.98 -0.29
N GLN A 355 23.95 1.65 -1.49
CA GLN A 355 25.34 1.92 -1.84
C GLN A 355 25.65 3.42 -1.94
N ALA A 356 24.72 4.23 -2.44
CA ALA A 356 24.90 5.68 -2.52
C ALA A 356 24.99 6.36 -1.14
N ASN A 357 24.47 5.70 -0.09
CA ASN A 357 24.27 6.31 1.23
C ASN A 357 24.84 5.50 2.39
N ASP A 358 25.57 4.41 2.10
CA ASP A 358 26.05 3.42 3.08
C ASP A 358 24.95 2.91 4.04
N LEU A 359 23.77 2.64 3.49
CA LEU A 359 22.66 2.11 4.29
C LEU A 359 22.85 0.60 4.57
N PRO A 360 22.26 0.09 5.66
CA PRO A 360 22.11 -1.35 5.87
C PRO A 360 21.36 -2.02 4.70
N ALA A 361 21.42 -3.34 4.62
CA ALA A 361 20.52 -4.09 3.73
C ALA A 361 19.05 -3.90 4.16
N LEU A 362 18.10 -4.16 3.26
CA LEU A 362 16.66 -4.08 3.53
C LEU A 362 15.97 -5.43 3.32
N ALA A 363 15.31 -5.93 4.37
CA ALA A 363 14.35 -7.01 4.29
C ALA A 363 12.94 -6.44 4.08
N TYR A 364 12.31 -6.74 2.94
CA TYR A 364 10.92 -6.37 2.67
C TYR A 364 10.04 -7.62 2.77
N VAL A 365 9.26 -7.71 3.85
CA VAL A 365 8.30 -8.78 4.12
C VAL A 365 6.89 -8.33 3.73
N MET A 366 6.29 -9.02 2.77
CA MET A 366 4.93 -8.81 2.30
C MET A 366 4.02 -9.91 2.84
N LEU A 367 3.35 -9.65 3.97
CA LEU A 367 2.37 -10.57 4.56
C LEU A 367 1.08 -10.58 3.73
N PRO A 368 0.52 -11.76 3.39
CA PRO A 368 -0.72 -11.82 2.63
C PRO A 368 -1.90 -11.38 3.50
N LEU A 369 -2.74 -10.50 2.98
CA LEU A 369 -3.96 -10.08 3.68
C LEU A 369 -5.10 -11.11 3.57
N ALA A 370 -4.91 -12.16 2.77
CA ALA A 370 -5.87 -13.22 2.51
C ALA A 370 -6.46 -13.83 3.80
N PRO A 371 -5.72 -14.14 4.87
CA PRO A 371 -6.34 -14.66 6.09
C PRO A 371 -7.29 -13.66 6.77
N LEU A 372 -7.00 -12.36 6.70
CA LEU A 372 -7.80 -11.34 7.37
C LEU A 372 -9.12 -11.07 6.64
N ILE A 373 -9.20 -11.29 5.33
CA ILE A 373 -10.45 -11.14 4.58
C ILE A 373 -11.49 -12.20 4.98
N LEU A 374 -11.02 -13.38 5.41
CA LEU A 374 -11.84 -14.53 5.81
C LEU A 374 -12.55 -14.32 7.17
N MET A 375 -12.14 -13.33 7.95
CA MET A 375 -12.68 -13.14 9.29
C MET A 375 -14.07 -12.48 9.26
N PRO A 376 -15.12 -13.09 9.84
CA PRO A 376 -16.48 -12.52 9.86
C PRO A 376 -16.57 -11.27 10.77
N SER A 377 -17.75 -10.63 10.82
CA SER A 377 -17.98 -9.42 11.63
C SER A 377 -19.08 -9.62 12.67
N THR A 378 -19.04 -8.83 13.75
CA THR A 378 -20.07 -8.82 14.80
C THR A 378 -21.43 -8.32 14.34
N ALA A 379 -21.54 -7.71 13.16
CA ALA A 379 -22.82 -7.33 12.57
C ALA A 379 -23.66 -8.54 12.14
N LYS A 380 -22.99 -9.65 11.79
CA LYS A 380 -23.59 -10.89 11.30
C LYS A 380 -22.98 -12.09 12.05
N PRO A 381 -23.22 -12.22 13.36
CA PRO A 381 -22.53 -13.21 14.19
C PRO A 381 -22.79 -14.66 13.75
N LEU A 382 -23.93 -14.93 13.08
CA LEU A 382 -24.23 -16.25 12.53
C LEU A 382 -23.27 -16.67 11.41
N ASP A 383 -22.61 -15.72 10.72
CA ASP A 383 -21.60 -16.04 9.71
C ASP A 383 -20.47 -16.90 10.30
N VAL A 384 -20.10 -16.70 11.57
CA VAL A 384 -19.10 -17.51 12.27
C VAL A 384 -19.50 -18.99 12.24
N ALA A 385 -20.73 -19.29 12.68
CA ALA A 385 -21.24 -20.65 12.77
C ALA A 385 -21.43 -21.28 11.38
N TRP A 386 -21.82 -20.49 10.39
CA TRP A 386 -21.99 -20.98 9.01
C TRP A 386 -20.65 -21.25 8.32
N LEU A 387 -19.63 -20.43 8.56
CA LEU A 387 -18.29 -20.57 7.95
C LEU A 387 -17.41 -21.63 8.63
N ALA A 388 -17.60 -21.89 9.92
CA ALA A 388 -16.76 -22.80 10.69
C ALA A 388 -16.58 -24.20 10.04
N PRO A 389 -17.62 -24.89 9.56
CA PRO A 389 -17.46 -26.21 8.93
C PRO A 389 -16.60 -26.17 7.66
N PHE A 390 -16.69 -25.09 6.87
CA PHE A 390 -15.88 -24.93 5.65
C PHE A 390 -14.40 -24.80 6.00
N PHE A 391 -14.06 -23.89 6.93
CA PHE A 391 -12.67 -23.70 7.35
C PHE A 391 -12.10 -24.91 8.09
N HIS A 392 -12.92 -25.58 8.92
CA HIS A 392 -12.50 -26.80 9.60
C HIS A 392 -12.10 -27.89 8.59
N ARG A 393 -12.94 -28.18 7.59
CA ARG A 393 -12.62 -29.16 6.55
C ARG A 393 -11.40 -28.74 5.72
N LEU A 394 -11.30 -27.47 5.37
CA LEU A 394 -10.16 -26.95 4.63
C LEU A 394 -8.84 -27.13 5.41
N GLY A 395 -8.88 -26.93 6.74
CA GLY A 395 -7.73 -27.15 7.62
C GLY A 395 -7.30 -28.62 7.75
N THR A 396 -8.16 -29.57 7.36
CA THR A 396 -7.80 -31.01 7.32
C THR A 396 -7.14 -31.44 6.02
N LEU A 397 -7.11 -30.57 5.00
CA LEU A 397 -6.40 -30.85 3.76
C LEU A 397 -4.88 -30.93 4.00
N PRO A 398 -4.16 -31.77 3.24
CA PRO A 398 -2.71 -31.84 3.35
C PRO A 398 -2.07 -30.50 2.94
N ASP A 399 -0.85 -30.27 3.41
CA ASP A 399 -0.11 -29.02 3.17
C ASP A 399 0.10 -28.72 1.67
N ASP A 400 0.21 -29.75 0.83
CA ASP A 400 0.38 -29.64 -0.61
C ASP A 400 -0.94 -29.61 -1.40
N ALA A 401 -2.08 -29.47 -0.70
CA ALA A 401 -3.40 -29.44 -1.32
C ALA A 401 -3.51 -28.42 -2.46
N THR A 402 -4.31 -28.80 -3.44
CA THR A 402 -4.58 -28.08 -4.68
C THR A 402 -5.83 -27.22 -4.57
N PHE A 403 -6.00 -26.34 -5.56
CA PHE A 403 -7.20 -25.52 -5.67
C PHE A 403 -8.48 -26.36 -5.88
N ASP A 404 -8.39 -27.43 -6.66
CA ASP A 404 -9.55 -28.29 -6.95
C ASP A 404 -10.05 -29.04 -5.71
N GLU A 405 -9.13 -29.46 -4.83
CA GLU A 405 -9.49 -30.05 -3.53
C GLU A 405 -10.19 -29.05 -2.62
N ALA A 406 -9.72 -27.79 -2.58
CA ALA A 406 -10.39 -26.73 -1.84
C ALA A 406 -11.80 -26.41 -2.41
N VAL A 407 -11.97 -26.45 -3.73
CA VAL A 407 -13.27 -26.33 -4.39
C VAL A 407 -14.19 -27.50 -4.03
N ALA A 408 -13.68 -28.73 -3.99
CA ALA A 408 -14.45 -29.89 -3.57
C ALA A 408 -14.96 -29.76 -2.11
N VAL A 409 -14.12 -29.21 -1.21
CA VAL A 409 -14.54 -28.89 0.17
C VAL A 409 -15.69 -27.87 0.18
N PHE A 410 -15.60 -26.82 -0.64
CA PHE A 410 -16.68 -25.83 -0.77
C PHE A 410 -17.97 -26.43 -1.31
N GLN A 411 -17.91 -27.29 -2.33
CA GLN A 411 -19.09 -27.93 -2.90
C GLN A 411 -19.84 -28.84 -1.91
N GLN A 412 -19.13 -29.36 -0.90
CA GLN A 412 -19.72 -30.18 0.17
C GLN A 412 -20.24 -29.34 1.34
N TRP A 413 -20.12 -28.01 1.29
CA TRP A 413 -20.60 -27.11 2.32
C TRP A 413 -22.04 -26.68 2.03
N ASP A 414 -22.97 -27.32 2.73
CA ASP A 414 -24.43 -27.20 2.58
C ASP A 414 -25.02 -25.84 2.99
N ARG A 415 -24.23 -24.97 3.63
CA ARG A 415 -24.66 -23.68 4.19
C ARG A 415 -24.05 -22.46 3.49
N ALA A 416 -23.39 -22.62 2.34
CA ALA A 416 -22.77 -21.51 1.62
C ALA A 416 -23.73 -20.34 1.34
N ASP A 417 -24.99 -20.64 1.01
CA ASP A 417 -26.03 -19.62 0.72
C ASP A 417 -26.57 -18.91 1.97
N ALA A 418 -26.39 -19.51 3.16
CA ALA A 418 -26.83 -18.91 4.42
C ALA A 418 -25.93 -17.73 4.83
N VAL A 419 -24.69 -17.68 4.32
CA VAL A 419 -23.73 -16.63 4.63
C VAL A 419 -24.23 -15.26 4.18
N SER A 420 -24.04 -14.26 5.04
CA SER A 420 -24.54 -12.92 4.81
C SER A 420 -24.05 -12.33 3.48
N GLY A 421 -24.89 -11.49 2.86
CA GLY A 421 -24.51 -10.76 1.66
C GLY A 421 -23.31 -9.83 1.88
N PHE A 422 -23.14 -9.33 3.11
CA PHE A 422 -21.97 -8.53 3.48
C PHE A 422 -20.69 -9.36 3.38
N TYR A 423 -20.64 -10.54 4.01
CA TYR A 423 -19.46 -11.39 3.96
C TYR A 423 -19.15 -11.86 2.53
N ARG A 424 -20.16 -12.30 1.78
CA ARG A 424 -20.01 -12.66 0.35
C ARG A 424 -19.50 -11.49 -0.48
N GLY A 425 -19.97 -10.27 -0.18
CA GLY A 425 -19.57 -9.04 -0.85
C GLY A 425 -18.07 -8.75 -0.81
N LYS A 426 -17.33 -9.27 0.19
CA LYS A 426 -15.86 -9.18 0.26
C LYS A 426 -15.16 -9.82 -0.95
N PHE A 427 -15.81 -10.80 -1.58
CA PHE A 427 -15.28 -11.61 -2.68
C PHE A 427 -15.93 -11.28 -4.03
N SER A 428 -16.78 -10.25 -4.11
CA SER A 428 -17.52 -9.89 -5.33
C SER A 428 -16.67 -9.29 -6.44
N GLY A 429 -15.47 -8.80 -6.13
CA GLY A 429 -14.53 -8.18 -7.10
C GLY A 429 -14.99 -6.88 -7.76
N LYS A 430 -16.25 -6.44 -7.57
CA LYS A 430 -16.91 -5.40 -8.38
C LYS A 430 -17.15 -4.06 -7.68
N THR A 431 -17.13 -3.97 -6.34
CA THR A 431 -17.37 -2.69 -5.65
C THR A 431 -16.51 -2.50 -4.40
N SER A 432 -15.89 -1.33 -4.27
CA SER A 432 -15.02 -1.01 -3.15
C SER A 432 -15.72 -0.38 -1.96
N VAL A 433 -16.87 0.27 -2.15
CA VAL A 433 -17.73 0.78 -1.07
C VAL A 433 -19.15 0.66 -1.59
N ALA A 434 -20.08 0.10 -0.80
CA ALA A 434 -21.44 -0.14 -1.26
C ALA A 434 -22.06 1.20 -1.73
N PRO A 435 -22.50 1.32 -3.01
CA PRO A 435 -22.90 2.61 -3.57
C PRO A 435 -24.08 3.25 -2.82
N HIS A 436 -24.91 2.44 -2.14
CA HIS A 436 -26.03 2.90 -1.32
C HIS A 436 -26.28 1.95 -0.14
N GLY A 437 -26.56 2.47 1.06
CA GLY A 437 -26.99 1.67 2.21
C GLY A 437 -26.69 2.30 3.57
N ARG A 438 -27.46 1.92 4.60
CA ARG A 438 -27.09 2.18 6.01
C ARG A 438 -25.77 1.46 6.27
N GLY A 439 -24.81 2.15 6.87
CA GLY A 439 -23.61 1.48 7.34
C GLY A 439 -24.01 0.36 8.29
N GLU A 440 -23.31 -0.76 8.24
CA GLU A 440 -23.45 -1.70 9.35
C GLU A 440 -23.06 -0.93 10.61
N VAL A 441 -23.92 -1.02 11.63
CA VAL A 441 -23.64 -0.53 12.99
C VAL A 441 -22.23 -0.96 13.35
N ALA A 442 -21.43 -0.07 13.95
CA ALA A 442 -20.02 -0.27 14.31
C ALA A 442 -19.68 -1.77 14.57
N ALA A 443 -19.24 -2.46 13.51
CA ALA A 443 -19.03 -3.89 13.51
C ALA A 443 -17.53 -4.15 13.65
N GLN A 444 -17.18 -5.06 14.54
CA GLN A 444 -15.81 -5.49 14.75
C GLN A 444 -15.58 -6.81 14.01
N THR A 445 -14.36 -6.99 13.54
CA THR A 445 -13.89 -8.26 13.02
C THR A 445 -13.84 -9.30 14.15
N ILE A 446 -14.35 -10.50 13.88
CA ILE A 446 -14.27 -11.64 14.79
C ILE A 446 -13.09 -12.49 14.36
N GLU A 447 -12.08 -12.60 15.20
CA GLU A 447 -10.95 -13.50 14.99
C GLU A 447 -11.39 -14.95 15.22
N GLN A 448 -11.81 -15.61 14.15
CA GLN A 448 -12.36 -16.96 14.20
C GLN A 448 -11.26 -18.02 14.43
N VAL A 449 -11.51 -18.96 15.35
CA VAL A 449 -10.56 -20.03 15.73
C VAL A 449 -10.21 -20.90 14.53
N GLU A 450 -11.18 -21.25 13.69
CA GLU A 450 -10.94 -22.08 12.51
C GLU A 450 -10.05 -21.37 11.48
N VAL A 451 -10.18 -20.04 11.31
CA VAL A 451 -9.29 -19.26 10.43
C VAL A 451 -7.87 -19.19 11.00
N ARG A 452 -7.72 -19.04 12.32
CA ARG A 452 -6.41 -19.07 12.98
C ARG A 452 -5.70 -20.41 12.81
N ALA A 453 -6.44 -21.51 12.75
CA ALA A 453 -5.90 -22.86 12.59
C ALA A 453 -5.39 -23.16 11.18
N LEU A 454 -5.87 -22.42 10.16
CA LEU A 454 -5.39 -22.57 8.78
C LEU A 454 -3.92 -22.17 8.66
N THR A 455 -3.23 -22.79 7.72
CA THR A 455 -1.96 -22.26 7.21
C THR A 455 -2.20 -21.05 6.30
N LEU A 456 -1.16 -20.24 6.04
CA LEU A 456 -1.26 -19.14 5.07
C LEU A 456 -1.64 -19.64 3.67
N ARG A 457 -1.08 -20.79 3.28
CA ARG A 457 -1.42 -21.48 2.03
C ARG A 457 -2.90 -21.90 1.99
N GLN A 458 -3.40 -22.56 3.04
CA GLN A 458 -4.81 -22.95 3.13
C GLN A 458 -5.75 -21.74 3.15
N ALA A 459 -5.39 -20.66 3.85
CA ALA A 459 -6.15 -19.41 3.82
C ALA A 459 -6.19 -18.81 2.41
N GLY A 460 -5.09 -18.88 1.66
CA GLY A 460 -5.03 -18.47 0.26
C GLY A 460 -5.94 -19.31 -0.65
N LEU A 461 -5.97 -20.64 -0.46
CA LEU A 461 -6.92 -21.53 -1.12
C LEU A 461 -8.37 -21.15 -0.79
N ALA A 462 -8.69 -20.90 0.49
CA ALA A 462 -10.02 -20.49 0.92
C ALA A 462 -10.47 -19.23 0.19
N VAL A 463 -9.61 -18.20 0.16
CA VAL A 463 -9.89 -16.94 -0.53
C VAL A 463 -10.11 -17.17 -2.02
N ALA A 464 -9.27 -17.96 -2.67
CA ALA A 464 -9.42 -18.30 -4.09
C ALA A 464 -10.77 -18.98 -4.35
N THR A 465 -11.15 -19.96 -3.52
CA THR A 465 -12.39 -20.72 -3.68
C THR A 465 -13.61 -19.82 -3.52
N LEU A 466 -13.60 -18.93 -2.53
CA LEU A 466 -14.69 -17.97 -2.30
C LEU A 466 -14.79 -16.92 -3.41
N PHE A 467 -13.67 -16.42 -3.94
CA PHE A 467 -13.68 -15.58 -5.14
C PHE A 467 -14.29 -16.33 -6.33
N ASN A 468 -13.85 -17.56 -6.59
CA ASN A 468 -14.38 -18.35 -7.70
C ASN A 468 -15.88 -18.60 -7.57
N ALA A 469 -16.36 -18.89 -6.36
CA ALA A 469 -17.77 -19.18 -6.11
C ALA A 469 -18.68 -17.94 -6.13
N TRP A 470 -18.18 -16.77 -5.73
CA TRP A 470 -19.02 -15.58 -5.50
C TRP A 470 -18.73 -14.38 -6.42
N SER A 471 -17.78 -14.49 -7.36
CA SER A 471 -17.54 -13.43 -8.37
C SER A 471 -18.57 -13.42 -9.51
N GLU A 472 -19.31 -14.51 -9.70
CA GLU A 472 -20.23 -14.75 -10.83
C GLU A 472 -21.70 -14.40 -10.56
N ASN A 473 -22.04 -14.06 -9.31
CA ASN A 473 -23.34 -13.46 -8.95
C ASN A 473 -23.20 -11.94 -8.76
#